data_AF-A0A5E7YEE0-F1
#
_entry.id   AF-A0A5E7YEE0-F1
#
_cell.length_a   1.000
_cell.length_b   1.000
_cell.length_c   1.000
_cell.angle_alpha   90.00
_cell.angle_beta   90.00
_cell.angle_gamma   90.00
#
_symmetry.space_group_name_H-M   'P 1'
#
loop_
_entity.id
_entity.type
_entity.pdbx_description
1 polymer ?
#
loop_
_entity_poly.entity_id
_entity_poly.type
_entity_poly.pdbx_seq_one_letter_code
_entity_poly.pdbx_strand_id
1 'polypeptide(L)'
;MRVSRIALPLISALSLSGCVASTLVDVATAPVRAAGQVADWATTSQDEMDRERGREIRRREERLGELQREYQDAQEDCLDGNDRRCREAVEIRAEMDALIPTIPLEPAPEDD
;
A
#
# COMPACT_ATOMS: atom_id res chain seq x y z
N MET A 1 27.08 74.64 18.78
CA MET A 1 27.49 73.66 17.74
C MET A 1 27.13 72.28 18.27
N ARG A 2 26.09 71.61 17.72
CA ARG A 2 26.23 70.55 16.70
C ARG A 2 27.08 69.39 17.26
N VAL A 3 26.66 68.13 17.38
CA VAL A 3 25.65 67.31 16.71
C VAL A 3 25.46 66.04 17.58
N SER A 4 24.35 65.30 17.40
CA SER A 4 24.34 63.82 17.33
C SER A 4 24.52 63.05 18.67
N ARG A 5 23.74 62.03 19.06
CA ARG A 5 22.87 61.09 18.34
C ARG A 5 21.77 60.60 19.29
N ILE A 6 20.56 61.15 19.20
CA ILE A 6 19.36 60.46 19.71
C ILE A 6 18.72 59.78 18.50
N ALA A 7 19.24 58.61 18.13
CA ALA A 7 18.63 57.81 17.07
C ALA A 7 19.09 56.35 17.17
N LEU A 8 18.59 55.62 18.16
CA LEU A 8 18.29 54.18 18.11
C LEU A 8 17.79 53.79 19.51
N PRO A 9 16.52 53.39 19.70
CA PRO A 9 16.11 52.07 19.24
C PRO A 9 14.60 51.96 18.94
N LEU A 10 13.99 52.92 18.23
CA LEU A 10 12.54 52.79 17.92
C LEU A 10 12.27 51.94 16.67
N ILE A 11 13.28 51.69 15.83
CA ILE A 11 13.14 50.92 14.59
C ILE A 11 13.19 49.40 14.85
N SER A 12 13.76 48.97 15.98
CA SER A 12 13.87 47.55 16.35
C SER A 12 12.55 46.90 16.74
N ALA A 13 11.52 47.68 17.07
CA ALA A 13 10.20 47.16 17.44
C ALA A 13 9.31 46.84 16.23
N LEU A 14 9.55 47.47 15.08
CA LEU A 14 8.74 47.28 13.86
C LEU A 14 9.31 46.22 12.91
N SER A 15 10.56 45.80 13.10
CA SER A 15 11.11 44.63 12.40
C SER A 15 10.69 43.29 13.02
N LEU A 16 10.21 43.30 14.28
CA LEU A 16 9.68 42.10 14.94
C LEU A 16 8.20 41.83 14.63
N SER A 17 7.42 42.82 14.19
CA SER A 17 6.01 42.60 13.82
C SER A 17 5.84 41.67 12.61
N GLY A 18 6.89 41.49 11.79
CA GLY A 18 6.90 40.51 10.70
C GLY A 18 7.09 39.06 11.15
N CYS A 19 7.79 38.82 12.27
CA CYS A 19 8.03 37.48 12.82
C CYS A 19 6.88 36.97 13.71
N VAL A 20 6.12 37.87 14.33
CA VAL A 20 4.98 37.50 15.18
C VAL A 20 3.73 37.18 14.34
N ALA A 21 3.56 37.85 13.21
CA ALA A 21 2.46 37.57 12.29
C ALA A 21 2.59 36.19 11.62
N SER A 22 3.80 35.80 11.20
CA SER A 22 4.04 34.47 10.63
C SER A 22 3.87 33.37 11.67
N THR A 23 4.40 33.55 12.88
CA THR A 23 4.29 32.53 13.95
C THR A 23 2.85 32.32 14.45
N LEU A 24 2.01 33.36 14.55
CA LEU A 24 0.61 33.18 14.93
C LEU A 24 -0.22 32.51 13.82
N VAL A 25 0.02 32.88 12.56
CA VAL A 25 -0.64 32.25 11.41
C VAL A 25 -0.18 30.80 11.24
N ASP A 26 1.11 30.52 11.44
CA ASP A 26 1.65 29.16 11.40
C ASP A 26 1.21 28.34 12.61
N VAL A 27 1.05 28.90 13.81
CA VAL A 27 0.46 28.16 14.96
C VAL A 27 -1.02 27.85 14.72
N ALA A 28 -1.77 28.73 14.08
CA ALA A 28 -3.17 28.50 13.74
C ALA A 28 -3.34 27.51 12.56
N THR A 29 -2.42 27.50 11.60
CA THR A 29 -2.48 26.62 10.42
C THR A 29 -1.66 25.33 10.58
N ALA A 30 -0.73 25.25 11.53
CA ALA A 30 0.03 24.06 11.90
C ALA A 30 -0.88 22.87 12.24
N PRO A 31 -1.95 23.00 13.06
CA PRO A 31 -2.82 21.87 13.34
C PRO A 31 -3.57 21.38 12.09
N VAL A 32 -4.01 22.28 11.20
CA VAL A 32 -4.70 21.90 9.95
C VAL A 32 -3.73 21.21 8.97
N ARG A 33 -2.50 21.74 8.83
CA ARG A 33 -1.46 21.13 7.98
C ARG A 33 -0.92 19.82 8.56
N ALA A 34 -0.83 19.71 9.88
CA ALA A 34 -0.45 18.46 10.54
C ALA A 34 -1.56 17.42 10.36
N ALA A 35 -2.82 17.76 10.68
CA ALA A 35 -3.97 16.87 10.50
C ALA A 35 -4.17 16.42 9.05
N GLY A 36 -3.97 17.31 8.06
CA GLY A 36 -4.03 16.97 6.64
C GLY A 36 -2.96 15.96 6.21
N GLN A 37 -1.72 16.13 6.68
CA GLN A 37 -0.65 15.16 6.41
C GLN A 37 -0.88 13.80 7.08
N VAL A 38 -1.51 13.76 8.27
CA VAL A 38 -1.87 12.47 8.91
C VAL A 38 -3.03 11.80 8.18
N ALA A 39 -4.00 12.57 7.71
CA ALA A 39 -5.16 12.05 6.98
C ALA A 39 -4.78 11.38 5.65
N ASP A 40 -3.82 11.95 4.91
CA ASP A 40 -3.31 11.40 3.65
C ASP A 40 -2.52 10.09 3.85
N TRP A 41 -1.86 9.90 4.99
CA TRP A 41 -1.14 8.65 5.30
C TRP A 41 -2.05 7.57 5.92
N ALA A 42 -3.11 7.99 6.61
CA ALA A 42 -4.07 7.10 7.25
C ALA A 42 -5.17 6.60 6.29
N THR A 43 -5.31 7.21 5.11
CA THR A 43 -6.40 6.92 4.17
C THR A 43 -5.83 6.54 2.81
N THR A 44 -5.34 5.32 2.66
CA THR A 44 -5.25 4.75 1.31
C THR A 44 -6.65 4.81 0.72
N SER A 45 -6.84 5.47 -0.44
CA SER A 45 -8.16 5.51 -1.08
C SER A 45 -8.68 4.09 -1.28
N GLN A 46 -9.99 3.87 -1.11
CA GLN A 46 -10.61 2.57 -1.38
C GLN A 46 -10.26 2.08 -2.79
N ASP A 47 -10.17 3.00 -3.76
CA ASP A 47 -9.75 2.66 -5.13
C ASP A 47 -8.33 2.09 -5.21
N GLU A 48 -7.42 2.52 -4.34
CA GLU A 48 -6.05 2.00 -4.31
C GLU A 48 -6.01 0.60 -3.67
N MET A 49 -6.76 0.41 -2.58
CA MET A 49 -6.91 -0.91 -1.96
C MET A 49 -7.56 -1.92 -2.91
N ASP A 50 -8.59 -1.50 -3.66
CA ASP A 50 -9.28 -2.37 -4.62
C ASP A 50 -8.38 -2.73 -5.80
N ARG A 51 -7.56 -1.79 -6.28
CA ARG A 51 -6.54 -2.08 -7.31
C ARG A 51 -5.51 -3.08 -6.80
N GLU A 52 -5.03 -2.91 -5.56
CA GLU A 52 -4.05 -3.83 -4.97
C GLU A 52 -4.65 -5.23 -4.76
N ARG A 53 -5.87 -5.30 -4.22
CA ARG A 53 -6.62 -6.55 -4.08
C ARG A 53 -6.80 -7.26 -5.42
N GLY A 54 -7.18 -6.53 -6.47
CA GLY A 54 -7.31 -7.10 -7.81
C GLY A 54 -5.99 -7.62 -8.39
N ARG A 55 -4.86 -6.97 -8.10
CA ARG A 55 -3.53 -7.48 -8.47
C ARG A 55 -3.15 -8.72 -7.67
N GLU A 56 -3.51 -8.77 -6.39
CA GLU A 56 -3.27 -9.94 -5.55
C GLU A 56 -4.06 -11.17 -6.03
N ILE A 57 -5.34 -10.99 -6.37
CA ILE A 57 -6.17 -12.07 -6.92
C ILE A 57 -5.56 -12.63 -8.21
N ARG A 58 -5.18 -11.77 -9.17
CA ARG A 58 -4.51 -12.22 -10.41
C ARG A 58 -3.23 -13.01 -10.15
N ARG A 59 -2.42 -12.58 -9.18
CA ARG A 59 -1.19 -13.30 -8.79
C ARG A 59 -1.50 -14.69 -8.21
N ARG A 60 -2.57 -14.82 -7.42
CA ARG A 60 -3.02 -16.11 -6.89
C ARG A 60 -3.55 -17.01 -8.00
N GLU A 61 -4.31 -16.48 -8.95
CA GLU A 61 -4.79 -17.22 -10.12
C GLU A 61 -3.63 -17.71 -11.00
N GLU A 62 -2.65 -16.85 -11.28
CA GLU A 62 -1.43 -17.21 -12.01
C GLU A 62 -0.65 -18.32 -11.30
N ARG A 63 -0.46 -18.21 -9.99
CA ARG A 63 0.19 -19.23 -9.16
C ARG A 63 -0.58 -20.56 -9.17
N LEU A 64 -1.90 -20.50 -9.06
CA LEU A 64 -2.74 -21.71 -9.15
C LEU A 64 -2.61 -22.37 -10.53
N GLY A 65 -2.53 -21.57 -11.60
CA GLY A 65 -2.29 -22.08 -12.96
C GLY A 65 -0.93 -22.74 -13.12
N GLU A 66 0.12 -22.19 -12.50
CA GLU A 66 1.45 -22.80 -12.45
C GLU A 66 1.44 -24.13 -11.70
N LEU A 67 0.92 -24.15 -10.47
CA LEU A 67 0.82 -25.35 -9.65
C LEU A 67 0.02 -26.46 -10.34
N GLN A 68 -1.04 -26.11 -11.09
CA GLN A 68 -1.80 -27.10 -11.86
C GLN A 68 -0.94 -27.79 -12.93
N ARG A 69 -0.08 -27.05 -13.62
CA ARG A 69 0.82 -27.62 -14.64
C ARG A 69 1.90 -28.48 -13.98
N GLU A 70 2.49 -28.01 -12.89
CA GLU A 70 3.49 -28.77 -12.12
C GLU A 70 2.88 -30.05 -11.54
N TYR A 71 1.65 -29.98 -11.03
CA TYR A 71 0.93 -31.15 -10.54
C TYR A 71 0.70 -32.19 -11.63
N GLN A 72 0.32 -31.76 -12.83
CA GLN A 72 0.11 -32.67 -13.97
C GLN A 72 1.42 -33.37 -14.37
N ASP A 73 2.51 -32.61 -14.50
CA ASP A 73 3.85 -33.16 -14.80
C ASP A 73 4.32 -34.15 -13.72
N ALA A 74 4.22 -33.77 -12.44
CA ALA A 74 4.60 -34.63 -11.33
C ALA A 74 3.70 -35.87 -11.23
N GLN A 75 2.42 -35.75 -11.57
CA GLN A 75 1.49 -36.88 -11.60
C GLN A 75 1.82 -37.85 -12.74
N GLU A 76 2.14 -37.35 -13.94
CA GLU A 76 2.54 -38.20 -15.08
C GLU A 76 3.80 -39.01 -14.72
N ASP A 77 4.85 -38.34 -14.24
CA ASP A 77 6.08 -39.02 -13.80
C ASP A 77 5.83 -40.00 -12.64
N CYS A 78 4.90 -39.68 -11.74
CA CYS A 78 4.50 -40.59 -10.67
C CYS A 78 3.89 -41.87 -11.20
N LEU A 79 2.99 -41.77 -12.19
CA LEU A 79 2.35 -42.92 -12.83
C LEU A 79 3.37 -43.78 -13.61
N ASP A 80 4.45 -43.17 -14.10
CA ASP A 80 5.59 -43.85 -14.72
C ASP A 80 6.54 -44.52 -13.69
N GLY A 81 6.24 -44.42 -12.39
CA GLY A 81 6.93 -45.12 -11.32
C GLY A 81 7.98 -44.29 -10.57
N ASN A 82 7.97 -42.96 -10.74
CA ASN A 82 8.88 -42.09 -9.99
C ASN A 82 8.33 -41.74 -8.60
N ASP A 83 8.71 -42.52 -7.59
CA ASP A 83 8.30 -42.33 -6.18
C ASP A 83 8.56 -40.92 -5.63
N ARG A 84 9.62 -40.24 -6.10
CA ARG A 84 9.91 -38.87 -5.67
C ARG A 84 8.86 -37.90 -6.21
N ARG A 85 8.51 -38.03 -7.49
CA ARG A 85 7.50 -37.20 -8.15
C ARG A 85 6.09 -37.48 -7.60
N CYS A 86 5.82 -38.70 -7.17
CA CYS A 86 4.59 -39.00 -6.42
C CYS A 86 4.47 -38.18 -5.13
N ARG A 87 5.55 -38.07 -4.35
CA ARG A 87 5.55 -37.23 -3.13
C ARG A 87 5.37 -35.75 -3.48
N GLU A 88 6.06 -35.28 -4.51
CA GLU A 88 5.97 -33.91 -5.01
C GLU A 88 4.53 -33.58 -5.48
N ALA A 89 3.86 -34.47 -6.20
CA ALA A 89 2.47 -34.28 -6.62
C ALA A 89 1.51 -34.10 -5.43
N VAL A 90 1.74 -34.82 -4.32
CA VAL A 90 0.95 -34.65 -3.09
C VAL A 90 1.20 -33.29 -2.44
N GLU A 91 2.45 -32.84 -2.40
CA GLU A 91 2.83 -31.53 -1.86
C GLU A 91 2.22 -30.39 -2.69
N ILE A 92 2.33 -30.47 -4.03
CA ILE A 92 1.75 -29.48 -4.95
C ILE A 92 0.22 -29.44 -4.79
N ARG A 93 -0.43 -30.60 -4.70
CA ARG A 93 -1.87 -30.67 -4.45
C ARG A 93 -2.25 -30.00 -3.14
N ALA A 94 -1.50 -30.20 -2.07
CA ALA A 94 -1.74 -29.54 -0.79
C ALA A 94 -1.59 -28.00 -0.90
N GLU A 95 -0.62 -27.51 -1.66
CA GLU A 95 -0.47 -26.07 -1.92
C GLU A 95 -1.65 -25.52 -2.73
N MET A 96 -2.08 -26.23 -3.78
CA MET A 96 -3.27 -25.87 -4.55
C MET A 96 -4.52 -25.81 -3.67
N ASP A 97 -4.75 -26.83 -2.83
CA ASP A 97 -5.93 -26.93 -1.96
C ASP A 97 -5.94 -25.81 -0.89
N ALA A 98 -4.77 -25.32 -0.47
CA ALA A 98 -4.65 -24.15 0.39
C ALA A 98 -4.91 -22.82 -0.36
N LEU A 99 -4.58 -22.76 -1.64
CA LEU A 99 -4.69 -21.55 -2.47
C LEU A 99 -6.10 -21.35 -3.04
N ILE A 100 -6.76 -22.42 -3.52
CA ILE A 100 -8.08 -22.37 -4.17
C ILE A 100 -9.13 -21.57 -3.37
N PRO A 101 -9.29 -21.75 -2.04
CA PRO A 101 -10.30 -21.01 -1.28
C PRO A 101 -10.06 -19.50 -1.20
N THR A 102 -8.86 -19.03 -1.57
CA THR A 102 -8.47 -17.61 -1.52
C THR A 102 -8.75 -16.87 -2.83
N ILE A 103 -9.16 -17.58 -3.88
CA ILE A 103 -9.49 -17.04 -5.18
C ILE A 103 -11.01 -16.94 -5.29
N PRO A 104 -11.58 -15.76 -5.62
CA PRO A 104 -13.02 -15.62 -5.82
C PRO A 104 -13.51 -16.54 -6.94
N LEU A 105 -14.64 -17.21 -6.72
CA LEU A 105 -15.31 -17.99 -7.75
C LEU A 105 -16.29 -17.10 -8.52
N GLU A 106 -16.22 -17.12 -9.85
CA GLU A 106 -17.28 -16.53 -10.66
C GLU A 106 -18.55 -17.39 -10.54
N PRO A 107 -19.73 -16.79 -10.33
CA PRO A 107 -20.98 -17.54 -10.34
C PRO A 107 -21.19 -18.17 -11.72
N ALA A 108 -21.78 -19.37 -11.75
CA ALA A 108 -22.15 -19.99 -13.01
C ALA A 108 -23.10 -19.05 -13.78
N PRO A 109 -22.98 -18.97 -15.11
CA PRO A 109 -23.94 -18.21 -15.92
C PRO A 109 -25.35 -18.75 -15.63
N GLU A 110 -26.28 -17.84 -15.31
CA GLU A 110 -27.69 -18.18 -15.22
C GLU A 110 -28.19 -18.48 -16.63
N ASP A 111 -28.65 -19.71 -16.86
CA ASP A 111 -29.25 -20.11 -18.14
C ASP A 111 -30.65 -19.47 -18.25
N ASP A 112 -30.74 -18.28 -18.87
CA ASP A 112 -31.99 -17.59 -19.25
C ASP A 112 -32.60 -18.14 -20.57
#